data_AF-A0A2G5D721-F1
#
_entry.id   AF-A0A2G5D721-F1
#
_cell.length_a   1.000
_cell.length_b   1.000
_cell.length_c   1.000
_cell.angle_alpha   90.00
_cell.angle_beta   90.00
_cell.angle_gamma   90.00
#
_symmetry.space_group_name_H-M   'P 1'
#
loop_
_entity.id
_entity.type
_entity.pdbx_description
1 polymer ?
#
loop_
_entity_poly.entity_id
_entity_poly.type
_entity_poly.pdbx_seq_one_letter_code
_entity_poly.pdbx_strand_id
1 'polypeptide(L)'
;MKNTALVTGTDGKIVNLSSIAHSHSSKEGIKFESINDKKEYDEKKAYAQSKLANILHATELSRHLQEEGANVTVNSVHPGVINTNLMRHSPHFMGIFLGT
;
A
#
# COMPACT_ATOMS: atom_id res chain seq x y z
N MET A 1 0.69 -6.75 18.83
CA MET A 1 -0.75 -6.51 18.53
C MET A 1 -1.58 -7.78 18.68
N LYS A 2 -1.26 -8.88 17.98
CA LYS A 2 -1.95 -10.18 18.14
C LYS A 2 -2.11 -10.63 19.60
N ASN A 3 -1.01 -10.79 20.34
CA ASN A 3 -1.07 -11.24 21.74
C ASN A 3 -1.89 -10.30 22.62
N THR A 4 -1.75 -8.98 22.40
CA THR A 4 -2.56 -7.97 23.11
C THR A 4 -4.04 -8.14 22.82
N ALA A 5 -4.43 -8.29 21.55
CA ALA A 5 -5.82 -8.48 21.15
C ALA A 5 -6.41 -9.78 21.74
N LEU A 6 -5.62 -10.86 21.75
CA LEU A 6 -6.02 -12.14 22.35
C LEU A 6 -6.21 -12.05 23.86
N VAL A 7 -5.26 -11.44 24.58
CA VAL A 7 -5.29 -11.37 26.06
C VAL A 7 -6.36 -10.40 26.56
N THR A 8 -6.56 -9.28 25.85
CA THR A 8 -7.48 -8.22 26.30
C THR A 8 -8.89 -8.37 25.74
N GLY A 9 -9.09 -9.20 24.71
CA GLY A 9 -10.35 -9.29 23.97
C GLY A 9 -10.67 -8.05 23.12
N THR A 10 -9.78 -7.05 23.06
CA THR A 10 -9.99 -5.82 22.27
C THR A 10 -9.55 -6.03 20.81
N ASP A 11 -10.40 -5.62 19.86
CA ASP A 11 -10.11 -5.67 18.43
C ASP A 11 -8.87 -4.82 18.06
N GLY A 12 -7.86 -5.46 17.45
CA GLY A 12 -6.76 -4.76 16.80
C GLY A 12 -7.13 -4.28 15.39
N LYS A 13 -6.55 -3.17 14.95
CA LYS A 13 -6.73 -2.67 13.58
C LYS A 13 -5.38 -2.24 13.00
N ILE A 14 -5.10 -2.70 11.79
CA ILE A 14 -3.95 -2.29 10.98
C ILE A 14 -4.48 -1.67 9.70
N VAL A 15 -3.97 -0.49 9.35
CA VAL A 15 -4.38 0.22 8.14
C VAL A 15 -3.15 0.57 7.31
N ASN A 16 -3.09 0.02 6.10
CA ASN A 16 -2.06 0.32 5.11
C ASN A 16 -2.54 1.44 4.18
N LEU A 17 -1.72 2.48 4.01
CA LEU A 17 -2.04 3.58 3.11
C LEU A 17 -1.58 3.28 1.68
N SER A 18 -2.52 2.95 0.80
CA SER A 18 -2.31 2.76 -0.64
C SER A 18 -2.66 4.01 -1.45
N SER A 19 -2.74 3.89 -2.76
CA SER A 19 -3.09 4.95 -3.71
C SER A 19 -3.71 4.36 -4.96
N ILE A 20 -4.54 5.11 -5.67
CA ILE A 20 -5.00 4.78 -7.03
C ILE A 20 -3.84 4.50 -7.99
N ALA A 21 -2.63 5.02 -7.71
CA ALA A 21 -1.42 4.70 -8.46
C ALA A 21 -1.13 3.18 -8.57
N HIS A 22 -1.63 2.34 -7.66
CA HIS A 22 -1.44 0.88 -7.75
C HIS A 22 -1.95 0.29 -9.07
N SER A 23 -2.97 0.90 -9.70
CA SER A 23 -3.52 0.43 -10.99
C SER A 23 -2.54 0.59 -12.16
N HIS A 24 -1.47 1.38 -11.98
CA HIS A 24 -0.41 1.59 -12.95
C HIS A 24 0.81 0.68 -12.71
N SER A 25 0.72 -0.26 -11.77
CA SER A 25 1.75 -1.27 -11.55
C SER A 25 1.80 -2.29 -12.69
N SER A 26 2.82 -3.17 -12.70
CA SER A 26 2.93 -4.22 -13.74
C SER A 26 1.68 -5.09 -13.75
N LYS A 27 1.20 -5.46 -14.94
CA LYS A 27 0.11 -6.43 -15.09
C LYS A 27 0.49 -7.83 -14.57
N GLU A 28 1.78 -8.10 -14.47
CA GLU A 28 2.34 -9.35 -13.91
C GLU A 28 2.36 -9.34 -12.36
N GLY A 29 1.94 -8.23 -11.73
CA GLY A 29 2.00 -8.06 -10.28
C GLY A 29 3.33 -7.49 -9.79
N ILE A 30 3.82 -8.00 -8.67
CA ILE A 30 5.09 -7.55 -8.08
C ILE A 30 6.26 -8.16 -8.84
N LYS A 31 7.16 -7.32 -9.34
CA LYS A 31 8.42 -7.73 -9.96
C LYS A 31 9.47 -8.03 -8.89
N PHE A 32 9.41 -9.20 -8.27
CA PHE A 32 10.31 -9.58 -7.18
C PHE A 32 11.78 -9.60 -7.60
N GLU A 33 12.09 -10.11 -8.79
CA GLU A 33 13.46 -10.25 -9.30
C GLU A 33 14.17 -8.90 -9.53
N SER A 34 13.42 -7.84 -9.86
CA SER A 34 13.95 -6.50 -10.13
C SER A 34 13.43 -5.42 -9.18
N ILE A 35 12.93 -5.81 -8.00
CA ILE A 35 12.23 -4.90 -7.06
C ILE A 35 13.03 -3.66 -6.68
N ASN A 36 14.37 -3.76 -6.68
CA ASN A 36 15.31 -2.68 -6.35
C ASN A 36 16.38 -2.48 -7.45
N ASP A 37 16.11 -2.88 -8.69
CA ASP A 37 17.07 -2.64 -9.78
C ASP A 37 17.13 -1.14 -10.12
N LYS A 38 18.31 -0.55 -9.91
CA LYS A 38 18.57 0.87 -10.17
C LYS A 38 18.57 1.19 -11.67
N LYS A 39 18.87 0.23 -12.54
CA LYS A 39 18.91 0.42 -14.00
C LYS A 39 17.50 0.49 -14.60
N GLU A 40 16.54 -0.21 -14.00
CA GLU A 40 15.13 -0.22 -14.42
C GLU A 40 14.25 0.78 -13.65
N TYR A 41 14.85 1.60 -12.79
CA TYR A 41 14.11 2.48 -11.88
C TYR A 41 13.38 3.58 -12.65
N ASP A 42 12.07 3.66 -12.40
CA ASP A 42 11.20 4.75 -12.76
C ASP A 42 10.37 5.12 -11.53
N GLU A 43 10.40 6.39 -11.13
CA GLU A 43 9.78 6.85 -9.89
C GLU A 43 8.27 6.53 -9.82
N LYS A 44 7.56 6.63 -10.94
CA LYS A 44 6.11 6.41 -11.00
C LYS A 44 5.80 4.93 -10.94
N LYS A 45 6.54 4.10 -11.68
CA LYS A 45 6.39 2.63 -11.66
C LYS A 45 6.75 2.06 -10.29
N ALA A 46 7.84 2.52 -9.70
CA ALA A 46 8.26 2.12 -8.35
C ALA A 46 7.21 2.53 -7.30
N TYR A 47 6.68 3.75 -7.39
CA TYR A 47 5.60 4.21 -6.52
C TYR A 47 4.33 3.36 -6.70
N ALA A 48 3.89 3.12 -7.94
CA ALA A 48 2.74 2.29 -8.26
C ALA A 48 2.88 0.86 -7.68
N GLN A 49 4.04 0.23 -7.88
CA GLN A 49 4.35 -1.09 -7.33
C GLN A 49 4.33 -1.08 -5.79
N SER A 50 4.86 -0.05 -5.13
CA SER A 50 4.80 0.07 -3.67
C SER A 50 3.36 0.14 -3.14
N LYS A 51 2.47 0.81 -3.89
CA LYS A 51 1.05 0.96 -3.53
C LYS A 51 0.25 -0.31 -3.80
N LEU A 52 0.61 -1.08 -4.84
CA LEU A 52 0.11 -2.45 -5.01
C LEU A 52 0.58 -3.34 -3.85
N ALA A 53 1.86 -3.28 -3.47
CA ALA A 53 2.41 -4.08 -2.38
C ALA A 53 1.69 -3.81 -1.05
N ASN A 54 1.32 -2.56 -0.75
CA ASN A 54 0.52 -2.23 0.44
C ASN A 54 -0.84 -2.94 0.46
N ILE A 55 -1.50 -3.09 -0.70
CA ILE A 55 -2.78 -3.80 -0.83
C ILE A 55 -2.55 -5.29 -0.61
N LEU A 56 -1.61 -5.90 -1.33
CA LEU A 56 -1.31 -7.33 -1.23
C LEU A 56 -0.87 -7.72 0.19
N HIS A 57 -0.05 -6.89 0.82
CA HIS A 57 0.37 -7.06 2.21
C HIS A 57 -0.83 -7.02 3.17
N ALA A 58 -1.75 -6.05 3.01
CA ALA A 58 -2.93 -5.98 3.86
C ALA A 58 -3.81 -7.22 3.72
N THR A 59 -4.04 -7.67 2.48
CA THR A 59 -4.81 -8.88 2.17
C THR A 59 -4.19 -10.11 2.82
N GLU A 60 -2.89 -10.33 2.59
CA GLU A 60 -2.24 -11.55 3.07
C GLU A 60 -2.03 -11.55 4.59
N LEU A 61 -1.69 -10.40 5.17
CA LEU A 61 -1.61 -10.27 6.63
C LEU A 61 -2.98 -10.50 7.29
N SER A 62 -4.07 -10.02 6.68
CA SER A 62 -5.42 -10.31 7.16
C SER A 62 -5.69 -11.82 7.16
N ARG A 63 -5.33 -12.52 6.08
CA ARG A 63 -5.50 -13.97 5.96
C ARG A 63 -4.74 -14.72 7.06
N HIS A 64 -3.45 -14.41 7.25
CA HIS A 64 -2.63 -15.04 8.29
C HIS A 64 -3.19 -14.80 9.70
N LEU A 65 -3.58 -13.57 10.03
CA LEU A 65 -4.09 -13.24 11.36
C LEU A 65 -5.45 -13.93 11.63
N GLN A 66 -6.29 -14.09 10.61
CA GLN A 66 -7.54 -14.85 10.73
C GLN A 66 -7.28 -16.34 10.97
N GLU A 67 -6.36 -16.95 10.23
CA GLU A 67 -5.95 -18.36 10.42
C GLU A 67 -5.38 -18.62 11.82
N GLU A 68 -4.73 -17.61 12.40
CA GLU A 68 -4.21 -17.64 13.75
C GLU A 68 -5.24 -17.31 14.84
N GLY A 69 -6.51 -17.07 14.48
CA GLY A 69 -7.58 -16.70 15.41
C GLY A 69 -7.38 -15.34 16.07
N ALA A 70 -6.52 -14.49 15.53
CA ALA A 70 -6.26 -13.17 16.08
C ALA A 70 -7.43 -12.23 15.77
N ASN A 71 -7.97 -11.57 16.79
CA ASN A 71 -8.98 -10.54 16.62
C ASN A 71 -8.36 -9.22 16.11
N VAL A 72 -7.82 -9.24 14.89
CA VAL A 72 -7.14 -8.11 14.25
C VAL A 72 -7.63 -7.96 12.82
N THR A 73 -8.20 -6.82 12.47
CA THR A 73 -8.57 -6.49 11.09
C THR A 73 -7.43 -5.76 10.39
N VAL A 74 -7.16 -6.10 9.13
CA VAL A 74 -6.17 -5.41 8.30
C VAL A 74 -6.84 -4.88 7.05
N ASN A 75 -6.75 -3.57 6.81
CA ASN A 75 -7.35 -2.91 5.66
C ASN A 75 -6.30 -2.11 4.89
N SER A 76 -6.53 -1.93 3.59
CA SER A 76 -5.78 -1.00 2.75
C SER A 76 -6.71 0.12 2.27
N VAL A 77 -6.24 1.37 2.33
CA VAL A 77 -7.05 2.54 1.98
C VAL A 77 -6.32 3.44 0.97
N HIS A 78 -7.03 3.87 -0.07
CA HIS A 78 -6.62 5.00 -0.91
C HIS A 78 -7.35 6.25 -0.41
N PRO A 79 -6.62 7.29 0.03
CA PRO A 79 -7.27 8.43 0.68
C PRO A 79 -7.69 9.55 -0.31
N GLY A 80 -7.68 9.28 -1.62
CA GLY A 80 -7.82 10.32 -2.64
C GLY A 80 -6.53 11.11 -2.86
N VAL A 81 -6.69 12.28 -3.48
CA VAL A 81 -5.63 13.25 -3.73
C VAL A 81 -5.61 14.23 -2.57
N ILE A 82 -4.48 14.32 -1.85
CA ILE A 82 -4.33 15.22 -0.70
C ILE A 82 -3.19 16.19 -0.98
N ASN A 83 -3.45 17.48 -0.77
CA ASN A 83 -2.43 18.53 -0.90
C ASN A 83 -1.41 18.43 0.24
N THR A 84 -0.36 17.66 0.01
CA THR A 84 0.77 17.46 0.93
C THR A 84 2.08 17.70 0.17
N ASN A 85 3.18 17.81 0.91
CA ASN A 85 4.51 17.97 0.32
C ASN A 85 5.03 16.71 -0.41
N LEU A 86 4.23 15.64 -0.53
CA LEU A 86 4.63 14.39 -1.18
C LEU A 86 4.98 14.59 -2.66
N MET A 87 4.25 15.45 -3.38
CA MET A 87 4.41 15.69 -4.81
C MET A 87 5.24 16.94 -5.15
N ARG A 88 5.93 17.54 -4.16
CA ARG A 88 6.67 18.80 -4.33
C ARG A 88 7.77 18.78 -5.41
N HIS A 89 8.27 17.59 -5.75
CA HIS A 89 9.29 17.39 -6.81
C HIS A 89 8.74 16.68 -8.05
N SER A 90 7.43 16.41 -8.08
CA SER A 90 6.76 15.73 -9.20
C SER A 90 5.54 16.56 -9.64
N PRO A 91 5.71 17.85 -10.02
CA PRO A 91 4.60 18.76 -10.29
C PRO A 91 3.68 18.30 -11.43
N HIS A 92 4.23 17.58 -12.42
CA HIS A 92 3.45 17.01 -13.52
C HIS A 92 2.50 15.88 -13.06
N PHE A 93 2.82 15.21 -11.95
CA PHE A 93 1.95 14.20 -11.34
C PHE A 93 0.77 14.86 -10.62
N MET A 94 0.99 16.01 -9.98
CA MET A 94 -0.06 16.76 -9.27
C MET A 94 -1.14 17.28 -10.24
N GLY A 95 -0.76 17.80 -11.42
CA GLY A 95 -1.71 18.30 -12.42
C GLY A 95 -2.68 17.24 -12.96
N ILE A 96 -2.18 16.02 -13.20
CA ILE A 96 -3.00 14.87 -13.65
C ILE A 96 -4.05 14.49 -12.59
N PHE A 97 -3.73 14.64 -11.31
CA PHE A 97 -4.62 14.27 -10.20
C PHE A 97 -5.55 15.41 -9.75
N LEU A 98 -5.21 16.67 -10.01
CA LEU A 98 -6.03 17.85 -9.69
C LEU A 98 -6.84 18.39 -10.87
N GLY A 99 -6.68 17.82 -12.07
CA GLY A 99 -7.45 18.23 -13.26
C GLY A 99 -7.04 19.59 -13.83
N THR A 100 -5.76 19.96 -13.69
CA THR A 100 -5.18 21.23 -14.20
C THR A 100 -3.98 20.97 -15.08
#